data_AF-A0A1M5X4T8-F1
#
_entry.id   AF-A0A1M5X4T8-F1
#
_cell.length_a   1.000
_cell.length_b   1.000
_cell.length_c   1.000
_cell.angle_alpha   90.00
_cell.angle_beta   90.00
_cell.angle_gamma   90.00
#
_symmetry.space_group_name_H-M   'P 1'
#
loop_
_entity.id
_entity.type
_entity.pdbx_description
1 polymer ?
#
loop_
_entity_poly.entity_id
_entity_poly.type
_entity_poly.pdbx_seq_one_letter_code
_entity_poly.pdbx_strand_id
1 'polypeptide(L)'
;MKDSNKIQNTAYSIELSKLPYSFHGFKILQLSDLHSRIFNASNEILINLINESNPDIIVITGDMINSQKDDGSVFINIIKKLNHKYPVYFVLGNHEHQVKELNGEVYSKYISELIRLKTIILDNFKISIKKGNDKINLWGLTLNPSFYWKTTYKKNSNEIFPDYYINKKLGLCEKKM
;
A
#
# COMPACT_ATOMS: atom_id res chain seq x y z
N MET A 1 -14.39 14.97 -15.57
CA MET A 1 -13.22 14.26 -15.02
C MET A 1 -12.42 13.71 -16.19
N LYS A 2 -11.10 13.88 -16.24
CA LYS A 2 -10.28 13.27 -17.31
C LYS A 2 -10.17 11.78 -17.00
N ASP A 3 -10.86 10.97 -17.78
CA ASP A 3 -10.69 9.51 -17.79
C ASP A 3 -9.32 9.16 -18.38
N SER A 4 -8.30 9.05 -17.53
CA SER A 4 -7.05 8.40 -17.93
C SER A 4 -7.13 6.92 -17.58
N ASN A 5 -7.46 6.07 -18.55
CA ASN A 5 -7.28 4.62 -18.46
C ASN A 5 -5.81 4.21 -18.60
N LYS A 6 -4.90 5.02 -18.04
CA LYS A 6 -3.46 4.86 -18.21
C LYS A 6 -2.85 4.34 -16.92
N ILE A 7 -2.15 3.22 -17.02
CA ILE A 7 -1.22 2.78 -15.99
C ILE A 7 0.05 3.60 -16.19
N GLN A 8 0.48 4.29 -15.13
CA GLN A 8 1.76 4.97 -15.12
C GLN A 8 2.74 4.11 -14.33
N ASN A 9 3.83 3.69 -14.97
CA ASN A 9 4.94 3.02 -14.32
C ASN A 9 6.12 3.99 -14.22
N THR A 10 6.63 4.20 -13.01
CA THR A 10 7.80 5.05 -12.74
C THR A 10 8.75 4.28 -11.84
N ALA A 11 10.04 4.34 -12.14
CA ALA A 11 11.09 3.69 -11.36
C ALA A 11 12.00 4.73 -10.69
N TYR A 12 12.35 4.47 -9.44
CA TYR A 12 13.29 5.29 -8.66
C TYR A 12 14.38 4.41 -8.06
N SER A 13 15.62 4.88 -8.14
CA SER A 13 16.74 4.28 -7.41
C SER A 13 16.98 5.09 -6.14
N ILE A 14 16.94 4.42 -4.99
CA ILE A 14 17.14 5.04 -3.69
C ILE A 14 18.41 4.47 -3.07
N GLU A 15 19.37 5.34 -2.74
CA GLU A 15 20.58 4.98 -2.03
C GLU A 15 20.42 5.28 -0.54
N LEU A 16 20.60 4.25 0.29
CA LEU A 16 20.47 4.35 1.74
C LEU A 16 21.76 3.82 2.37
N SER A 17 22.55 4.69 2.98
CA SER A 17 23.81 4.33 3.65
C SER A 17 23.63 3.29 4.78
N LYS A 18 22.42 3.19 5.33
CA LYS A 18 22.06 2.26 6.41
C LYS A 18 21.45 0.95 5.91
N LEU A 19 21.26 0.78 4.61
CA LEU A 19 20.69 -0.44 4.06
C LEU A 19 21.73 -1.57 4.14
N PRO A 20 21.42 -2.71 4.76
CA PRO A 20 22.34 -3.84 4.79
C PRO A 20 22.65 -4.33 3.37
N TYR A 21 23.89 -4.78 3.13
CA TYR A 21 24.35 -5.17 1.80
C TYR A 21 23.52 -6.31 1.18
N SER A 22 22.98 -7.22 2.00
CA SER A 22 22.07 -8.29 1.54
C SER A 22 20.75 -7.79 0.91
N PHE A 23 20.40 -6.51 1.11
CA PHE A 23 19.27 -5.83 0.48
C PHE A 23 19.71 -4.94 -0.70
N HIS A 24 20.97 -5.00 -1.12
CA HIS A 24 21.39 -4.33 -2.34
C HIS A 24 20.57 -4.84 -3.54
N GLY A 25 20.02 -3.91 -4.33
CA GLY A 25 19.14 -4.25 -5.45
C GLY A 25 17.74 -4.76 -5.04
N PHE A 26 17.34 -4.64 -3.77
CA PHE A 26 16.00 -5.00 -3.31
C PHE A 26 14.93 -4.16 -4.01
N LYS A 27 13.98 -4.82 -4.68
CA LYS A 27 12.93 -4.18 -5.47
C LYS A 27 11.61 -4.18 -4.73
N ILE A 28 11.08 -2.99 -4.51
CA ILE A 28 9.73 -2.78 -3.95
C ILE A 28 8.86 -2.27 -5.09
N LEU A 29 7.79 -3.01 -5.41
CA LEU A 29 6.74 -2.50 -6.29
C LEU A 29 5.64 -1.85 -5.45
N GLN A 30 5.32 -0.58 -5.73
CA GLN A 30 4.22 0.13 -5.10
C GLN A 30 2.99 0.17 -6.03
N LEU A 31 1.82 -0.18 -5.52
CA LEU A 31 0.53 0.07 -6.17
C LEU A 31 -0.33 0.98 -5.28
N SER A 32 -1.02 1.94 -5.91
CA SER A 32 -1.87 2.92 -5.23
C SER A 32 -3.02 3.35 -6.14
N ASP A 33 -4.14 3.79 -5.55
CA ASP A 33 -5.21 4.54 -6.24
C ASP A 33 -5.81 3.81 -7.45
N LEU A 34 -5.94 2.48 -7.38
CA LEU A 34 -6.54 1.70 -8.46
C LEU A 34 -8.07 1.89 -8.53
N HIS A 35 -8.74 2.17 -7.40
CA HIS A 35 -10.20 2.40 -7.31
C HIS A 35 -11.05 1.38 -8.11
N SER A 36 -10.74 0.09 -7.97
CA SER A 36 -11.36 -1.02 -8.70
C SER A 36 -11.44 -0.84 -10.21
N ARG A 37 -10.51 -0.07 -10.79
CA ARG A 37 -10.38 0.03 -12.24
C ARG A 37 -10.00 -1.33 -12.81
N ILE A 38 -10.60 -1.63 -13.96
CA ILE A 38 -10.26 -2.78 -14.76
C ILE A 38 -9.55 -2.26 -16.01
N PHE A 39 -8.23 -2.48 -16.07
CA PHE A 39 -7.43 -2.28 -17.26
C PHE A 39 -7.58 -3.54 -18.11
N ASN A 40 -8.12 -3.44 -19.33
CA ASN A 40 -8.39 -4.56 -20.24
C ASN A 40 -9.34 -5.66 -19.70
N ALA A 41 -9.42 -6.81 -20.39
CA ALA A 41 -10.17 -7.97 -19.92
C ALA A 41 -9.48 -8.63 -18.70
N SER A 42 -9.77 -8.13 -17.50
CA SER A 42 -9.37 -8.68 -16.20
C SER A 42 -7.97 -8.30 -15.67
N ASN A 43 -7.50 -7.07 -15.91
CA ASN A 43 -6.24 -6.54 -15.35
C ASN A 43 -4.97 -7.28 -15.78
N GLU A 44 -4.98 -8.03 -16.89
CA GLU A 44 -3.83 -8.82 -17.35
C GLU A 44 -2.61 -7.94 -17.66
N ILE A 45 -2.81 -6.74 -18.22
CA ILE A 45 -1.71 -5.81 -18.47
C ILE A 45 -1.02 -5.43 -17.15
N LEU A 46 -1.79 -5.14 -16.11
CA LEU A 46 -1.23 -4.79 -14.80
C LEU A 46 -0.46 -5.98 -14.21
N ILE A 47 -1.03 -7.19 -14.28
CA ILE A 47 -0.38 -8.41 -13.80
C ILE A 47 0.93 -8.68 -14.55
N ASN A 48 0.96 -8.50 -15.86
CA ASN A 48 2.18 -8.66 -16.66
C ASN A 48 3.24 -7.64 -16.27
N LEU A 49 2.87 -6.36 -16.12
CA LEU A 49 3.80 -5.32 -15.67
C LEU A 49 4.39 -5.63 -14.29
N ILE A 50 3.57 -6.11 -13.34
CA ILE A 50 4.03 -6.55 -12.01
C ILE A 50 5.03 -7.71 -12.14
N ASN A 51 4.73 -8.70 -12.99
CA ASN A 51 5.57 -9.87 -13.18
C ASN A 51 6.90 -9.53 -13.87
N GLU A 52 6.87 -8.66 -14.87
CA GLU A 52 8.04 -8.18 -15.61
C GLU A 52 8.98 -7.36 -14.71
N SER A 53 8.44 -6.60 -13.75
CA SER A 53 9.28 -5.84 -12.81
C SER A 53 10.02 -6.74 -11.81
N ASN A 54 9.57 -7.99 -11.66
CA ASN A 54 10.12 -9.02 -10.78
C ASN A 54 10.50 -8.49 -9.37
N PRO A 55 9.54 -7.97 -8.59
CA PRO A 55 9.82 -7.37 -7.30
C PRO A 55 10.17 -8.42 -6.23
N ASP A 56 10.88 -8.00 -5.18
CA ASP A 56 11.03 -8.81 -3.97
C ASP A 56 9.76 -8.78 -3.13
N ILE A 57 9.08 -7.62 -3.08
CA ILE A 57 7.80 -7.42 -2.36
C ILE A 57 6.89 -6.46 -3.12
N ILE A 58 5.59 -6.57 -2.85
CA ILE A 58 4.59 -5.59 -3.29
C ILE A 58 4.07 -4.85 -2.06
N VAL A 59 4.05 -3.52 -2.13
CA VAL A 59 3.42 -2.65 -1.14
C VAL A 59 2.22 -1.94 -1.78
N ILE A 60 1.10 -1.95 -1.09
CA ILE A 60 -0.15 -1.35 -1.53
C ILE A 60 -0.47 -0.21 -0.59
N THR A 61 -0.55 1.01 -1.11
CA THR A 61 -0.66 2.23 -0.32
C THR A 61 -2.07 2.82 -0.24
N GLY A 62 -3.08 1.96 -0.38
CA GLY A 62 -4.50 2.31 -0.21
C GLY A 62 -5.22 2.64 -1.51
N ASP A 63 -6.52 2.89 -1.38
CA ASP A 63 -7.43 3.29 -2.46
C ASP A 63 -7.51 2.26 -3.61
N MET A 64 -7.58 0.98 -3.24
CA MET A 64 -7.76 -0.11 -4.19
C MET A 64 -9.22 -0.29 -4.59
N ILE A 65 -10.15 0.17 -3.76
CA ILE A 65 -11.59 0.08 -3.99
C ILE A 65 -12.23 1.46 -4.19
N ASN A 66 -13.41 1.50 -4.79
CA ASN A 66 -14.28 2.66 -4.76
C ASN A 66 -15.07 2.68 -3.44
N SER A 67 -15.45 3.87 -2.97
CA SER A 67 -16.20 3.98 -1.72
C SER A 67 -17.69 3.71 -1.89
N GLN A 68 -18.17 3.64 -3.13
CA GLN A 68 -19.58 3.41 -3.45
C GLN A 68 -19.76 2.12 -4.25
N LYS A 69 -20.64 1.24 -3.75
CA LYS A 69 -21.11 0.03 -4.45
C LYS A 69 -19.97 -0.87 -4.96
N ASP A 70 -18.92 -0.99 -4.17
CA ASP A 70 -17.75 -1.83 -4.45
C ASP A 70 -17.57 -2.85 -3.33
N ASP A 71 -17.42 -4.12 -3.69
CA ASP A 71 -17.19 -5.24 -2.78
C ASP A 71 -15.72 -5.67 -2.70
N GLY A 72 -14.83 -4.96 -3.42
CA GLY A 72 -13.40 -5.23 -3.52
C GLY A 72 -13.04 -6.41 -4.41
N SER A 73 -13.99 -7.01 -5.12
CA SER A 73 -13.78 -8.19 -5.97
C SER A 73 -12.72 -7.98 -7.04
N VAL A 74 -12.63 -6.78 -7.63
CA VAL A 74 -11.63 -6.44 -8.65
C VAL A 74 -10.22 -6.57 -8.08
N PHE A 75 -9.96 -5.95 -6.93
CA PHE A 75 -8.64 -6.01 -6.29
C PHE A 75 -8.32 -7.41 -5.76
N ILE A 76 -9.31 -8.10 -5.16
CA ILE A 76 -9.16 -9.50 -4.75
C ILE A 76 -8.74 -10.38 -5.95
N ASN A 77 -9.32 -10.16 -7.13
CA ASN A 77 -8.95 -10.90 -8.33
C ASN A 77 -7.51 -10.63 -8.78
N ILE A 78 -7.03 -9.38 -8.68
CA ILE A 78 -5.62 -9.04 -8.92
C ILE A 78 -4.72 -9.85 -7.99
N ILE A 79 -4.99 -9.84 -6.68
CA ILE A 79 -4.19 -10.58 -5.70
C ILE A 79 -4.22 -12.09 -5.96
N LYS A 80 -5.37 -12.66 -6.34
CA LYS A 80 -5.48 -14.07 -6.74
C LYS A 80 -4.59 -14.39 -7.94
N LYS A 81 -4.58 -13.54 -8.97
CA LYS A 81 -3.77 -13.75 -10.18
C LYS A 81 -2.27 -13.65 -9.94
N LEU A 82 -1.84 -12.87 -8.95
CA LEU A 82 -0.44 -12.86 -8.51
C LEU A 82 -0.02 -14.19 -7.87
N ASN A 83 -0.96 -15.06 -7.52
CA ASN A 83 -0.75 -16.45 -7.09
C ASN A 83 0.34 -16.61 -6.01
N HIS A 84 0.36 -15.70 -5.04
CA HIS A 84 1.34 -15.67 -3.95
C HIS A 84 2.82 -15.64 -4.39
N LYS A 85 3.10 -15.24 -5.64
CA LYS A 85 4.47 -15.14 -6.17
C LYS A 85 5.32 -14.13 -5.41
N TYR A 86 4.68 -13.11 -4.85
CA TYR A 86 5.31 -12.03 -4.10
C TYR A 86 4.61 -11.85 -2.75
N PRO A 87 5.34 -11.58 -1.65
CA PRO A 87 4.75 -11.07 -0.42
C PRO A 87 4.05 -9.73 -0.68
N VAL A 88 2.82 -9.60 -0.21
CA VAL A 88 2.01 -8.38 -0.39
C VAL A 88 1.72 -7.75 0.97
N TYR A 89 2.03 -6.46 1.09
CA TYR A 89 1.76 -5.64 2.27
C TYR A 89 0.77 -4.54 1.92
N PHE A 90 -0.23 -4.33 2.76
CA PHE A 90 -1.35 -3.43 2.46
C PHE A 90 -1.62 -2.47 3.60
N VAL A 91 -1.79 -1.19 3.29
CA VAL A 91 -2.36 -0.18 4.18
C VAL A 91 -3.65 0.39 3.61
N LEU A 92 -4.49 0.94 4.47
CA LEU A 92 -5.79 1.49 4.07
C LEU A 92 -5.62 2.90 3.50
N GLY A 93 -6.36 3.18 2.43
CA GLY A 93 -6.61 4.53 1.93
C GLY A 93 -7.94 5.07 2.46
N ASN A 94 -8.30 6.28 2.03
CA ASN A 94 -9.55 6.91 2.43
C ASN A 94 -10.78 6.20 1.88
N HIS A 95 -10.69 5.53 0.73
CA HIS A 95 -11.81 4.76 0.20
C HIS A 95 -12.13 3.54 1.07
N GLU A 96 -11.12 2.82 1.53
CA GLU A 96 -11.33 1.72 2.48
C GLU A 96 -11.92 2.21 3.80
N HIS A 97 -11.49 3.38 4.30
CA HIS A 97 -12.11 4.02 5.46
C HIS A 97 -13.60 4.36 5.24
N GLN A 98 -13.94 4.93 4.09
CA GLN A 98 -15.34 5.26 3.77
C GLN A 98 -16.21 3.99 3.68
N VAL A 99 -15.73 2.92 3.05
CA VAL A 99 -16.47 1.64 3.01
C VAL A 99 -16.63 1.07 4.42
N LYS A 100 -15.61 1.16 5.28
CA LYS A 100 -15.71 0.72 6.68
C LYS A 100 -16.81 1.45 7.44
N GLU A 101 -16.95 2.76 7.23
CA GLU A 101 -17.96 3.60 7.89
C GLU A 101 -19.37 3.35 7.33
N LEU A 102 -19.50 3.23 6.01
CA LEU A 102 -20.80 3.08 5.34
C LEU A 102 -21.32 1.65 5.34
N ASN A 103 -20.43 0.66 5.26
CA ASN A 103 -20.76 -0.76 5.14
C ASN A 103 -19.66 -1.65 5.75
N GLY A 104 -19.66 -1.74 7.08
CA GLY A 104 -18.68 -2.52 7.84
C GLY A 104 -18.66 -4.02 7.51
N GLU A 105 -19.77 -4.59 7.04
CA GLU A 105 -19.83 -6.01 6.63
C GLU A 105 -19.02 -6.24 5.33
N VAL A 106 -19.24 -5.40 4.32
CA VAL A 106 -18.48 -5.46 3.05
C VAL A 106 -17.00 -5.24 3.33
N TYR A 107 -16.66 -4.23 4.13
CA TYR A 107 -15.28 -3.98 4.55
C TYR A 107 -14.65 -5.21 5.23
N SER A 108 -15.36 -5.82 6.18
CA SER A 108 -14.85 -6.97 6.94
C SER A 108 -14.63 -8.19 6.05
N LYS A 109 -15.55 -8.44 5.10
CA LYS A 109 -15.39 -9.50 4.09
C LYS A 109 -14.18 -9.22 3.21
N TYR A 110 -14.04 -8.01 2.69
CA TYR A 110 -12.91 -7.60 1.87
C TYR A 110 -11.55 -7.83 2.56
N ILE A 111 -11.39 -7.35 3.80
CA ILE A 111 -10.16 -7.55 4.57
C ILE A 111 -9.91 -9.03 4.87
N SER A 112 -10.95 -9.78 5.24
CA SER A 112 -10.82 -11.22 5.52
C SER A 112 -10.36 -12.01 4.29
N GLU A 113 -10.85 -11.64 3.11
CA GLU A 113 -10.44 -12.21 1.83
C GLU A 113 -8.98 -11.91 1.50
N LEU A 114 -8.53 -10.67 1.70
CA LEU A 114 -7.12 -10.30 1.53
C LEU A 114 -6.20 -11.11 2.45
N ILE A 115 -6.58 -11.26 3.72
CA ILE A 115 -5.83 -12.06 4.70
C ILE A 115 -5.81 -13.53 4.29
N ARG A 116 -6.94 -14.09 3.83
CA ARG A 116 -7.00 -15.46 3.30
C ARG A 116 -6.05 -15.66 2.12
N LEU A 117 -5.88 -14.62 1.31
CA LEU A 117 -4.92 -14.58 0.21
C LEU A 117 -3.49 -14.23 0.66
N LYS A 118 -3.19 -14.32 1.96
CA LYS A 118 -1.86 -14.07 2.56
C LYS A 118 -1.36 -12.64 2.38
N THR A 119 -2.26 -11.68 2.13
CA THR A 119 -1.92 -10.26 2.18
C THR A 119 -1.75 -9.84 3.64
N ILE A 120 -0.64 -9.17 3.94
CA ILE A 120 -0.33 -8.70 5.28
C ILE A 120 -0.85 -7.27 5.43
N ILE A 121 -1.85 -7.08 6.28
CA ILE A 121 -2.40 -5.77 6.58
C ILE A 121 -1.50 -5.08 7.61
N LEU A 122 -0.85 -3.97 7.23
CA LEU A 122 0.03 -3.17 8.08
C LEU A 122 -0.64 -1.88 8.54
N ASP A 123 -1.81 -1.97 9.16
CA ASP A 123 -2.48 -0.79 9.74
C ASP A 123 -1.73 -0.30 10.98
N ASN A 124 -0.81 0.66 10.79
CA ASN A 124 -0.01 1.24 11.87
C ASN A 124 0.84 0.19 12.61
N PHE A 125 1.31 -0.82 11.88
CA PHE A 125 2.17 -1.89 12.38
C PHE A 125 3.48 -1.99 11.60
N LYS A 126 4.49 -2.60 12.24
CA LYS A 126 5.78 -2.94 11.63
C LYS A 126 5.93 -4.43 11.45
N ILE A 127 6.65 -4.80 10.41
CA ILE A 127 7.21 -6.14 10.23
C ILE A 127 8.69 -6.05 9.88
N SER A 128 9.48 -7.04 10.30
CA SER A 128 10.86 -7.17 9.86
C SER A 128 10.97 -8.15 8.69
N ILE A 129 11.50 -7.68 7.57
CA ILE A 129 11.85 -8.51 6.42
C ILE A 129 13.31 -8.95 6.63
N LYS A 130 13.58 -10.25 6.58
CA LYS A 130 14.91 -10.83 6.81
C LYS A 130 15.50 -11.35 5.50
N LYS A 131 16.80 -11.13 5.29
CA LYS A 131 17.61 -11.77 4.25
C LYS A 131 18.91 -12.26 4.89
N GLY A 132 19.05 -13.58 5.05
CA GLY A 132 20.16 -14.17 5.82
C GLY A 132 20.13 -13.68 7.27
N ASN A 133 21.25 -13.11 7.73
CA ASN A 133 21.39 -12.54 9.08
C ASN A 133 20.92 -11.09 9.19
N ASP A 134 20.69 -10.43 8.05
CA ASP A 134 20.27 -9.03 8.01
C ASP A 134 18.75 -8.89 8.00
N LYS A 135 18.28 -7.70 8.37
CA LYS A 135 16.87 -7.34 8.32
C LYS A 135 16.66 -5.86 8.01
N ILE A 136 15.50 -5.57 7.43
CA ILE A 136 14.92 -4.23 7.36
C ILE A 136 13.55 -4.21 8.05
N ASN A 137 13.12 -3.04 8.50
CA ASN A 137 11.77 -2.86 9.05
C ASN A 137 10.89 -2.19 7.99
N LEU A 138 9.74 -2.79 7.70
CA LEU A 138 8.68 -2.20 6.91
C LEU A 138 7.58 -1.73 7.87
N TRP A 139 7.31 -0.43 7.85
CA TRP A 139 6.25 0.19 8.65
C TRP A 139 5.10 0.56 7.73
N GLY A 140 3.88 0.14 8.06
CA GLY A 140 2.69 0.66 7.44
C GLY A 140 2.13 1.81 8.25
N LEU A 141 1.84 2.93 7.60
CA LEU A 141 1.20 4.10 8.20
C LEU A 141 -0.18 4.27 7.55
N THR A 142 -1.23 4.06 8.32
CA THR A 142 -2.60 4.37 7.88
C THR A 142 -3.01 5.69 8.53
N LEU A 143 -3.21 6.70 7.68
CA LEU A 143 -3.53 8.05 8.12
C LEU A 143 -4.95 8.12 8.68
N ASN A 144 -5.15 9.01 9.66
CA ASN A 144 -6.50 9.30 10.10
C ASN A 144 -7.29 9.94 8.94
N PRO A 145 -8.56 9.56 8.71
CA PRO A 145 -9.40 10.12 7.66
C PRO A 145 -9.38 11.67 7.57
N SER A 146 -9.26 12.37 8.70
CA SER A 146 -9.15 13.85 8.78
C SER A 146 -7.96 14.46 8.04
N PHE A 147 -6.91 13.69 7.75
CA PHE A 147 -5.77 14.16 6.94
C PHE A 147 -6.10 14.23 5.44
N TYR A 148 -7.10 13.49 4.98
CA TYR A 148 -7.52 13.50 3.57
C TYR A 148 -8.47 14.67 3.27
N TRP A 149 -9.18 15.18 4.29
CA TRP A 149 -10.06 16.34 4.15
C TRP A 149 -9.32 17.65 4.40
N LYS A 150 -9.10 18.42 3.33
CA LYS A 150 -8.39 19.71 3.31
C LYS A 150 -8.99 20.81 4.21
N THR A 151 -10.18 20.60 4.77
CA THR A 151 -10.84 21.59 5.65
C THR A 151 -10.34 21.53 7.09
N THR A 152 -9.72 20.43 7.53
CA THR A 152 -9.27 20.24 8.91
C THR A 152 -7.77 20.49 9.12
N TYR A 153 -6.92 20.27 8.12
CA TYR A 153 -5.48 20.55 8.20
C TYR A 153 -5.14 21.91 7.59
N LYS A 154 -4.77 22.87 8.44
CA LYS A 154 -4.36 24.23 8.04
C LYS A 154 -3.20 24.16 7.02
N LYS A 155 -3.46 24.73 5.84
CA LYS A 155 -2.59 24.82 4.65
C LYS A 155 -1.26 25.58 4.83
N ASN A 156 -0.85 25.91 6.07
CA ASN A 156 0.23 26.86 6.37
C ASN A 156 1.47 26.24 7.05
N SER A 157 1.54 24.91 7.21
CA SER A 157 2.79 24.24 7.60
C SER A 157 3.35 23.48 6.39
N ASN A 158 4.63 23.69 6.08
CA ASN A 158 5.37 22.84 5.13
C ASN A 158 5.51 21.39 5.62
N GLU A 159 5.07 21.10 6.85
CA GLU A 159 4.97 19.77 7.41
C GLU A 159 3.64 19.13 7.02
N ILE A 160 3.72 18.12 6.15
CA ILE A 160 2.57 17.29 5.73
C ILE A 160 2.08 16.43 6.91
N PHE A 161 3.00 16.02 7.81
CA PHE A 161 2.71 15.35 9.07
C PHE A 161 3.62 15.91 10.17
N PRO A 162 3.10 16.32 11.34
CA PRO A 162 3.94 16.73 12.46
C PRO A 162 4.83 15.55 12.91
N ASP A 163 6.10 15.82 13.24
CA ASP A 163 7.03 14.79 13.75
C ASP A 163 6.47 14.02 14.95
N TYR A 164 5.70 14.69 15.81
CA TYR A 164 5.00 14.05 16.92
C TYR A 164 4.03 12.96 16.44
N TYR A 165 3.29 13.19 15.35
CA TYR A 165 2.35 12.22 14.80
C TYR A 165 3.07 10.98 14.27
N ILE A 166 4.14 11.19 13.50
CA ILE A 166 4.97 10.11 12.95
C ILE A 166 5.63 9.32 14.08
N ASN A 167 6.28 9.98 15.02
CA ASN A 167 6.95 9.32 16.15
C ASN A 167 5.98 8.58 17.06
N LYS A 168 4.76 9.11 17.26
CA LYS A 168 3.72 8.42 18.03
C LYS A 168 3.23 7.14 17.35
N LYS A 169 3.14 7.14 16.02
CA LYS A 169 2.64 6.01 15.24
C LYS A 169 3.70 4.96 14.91
N LEU A 170 4.90 5.42 14.55
CA LEU A 170 5.97 4.58 14.02
C LEU A 170 7.15 4.41 14.99
N GLY A 171 7.12 5.09 16.14
CA GLY A 171 8.25 5.15 17.05
C GLY A 171 9.40 6.01 16.53
N LEU A 172 10.49 6.06 17.30
CA LEU A 172 11.71 6.77 16.91
C LEU A 172 12.55 5.91 15.96
N CYS A 173 13.19 6.54 14.97
CA CYS A 173 14.16 5.86 14.14
C CYS A 173 15.34 5.38 14.99
N GLU A 174 15.57 4.06 15.03
CA GLU A 174 16.58 3.40 15.89
C GLU A 174 18.04 3.82 15.56
N LYS A 175 18.28 4.48 14.42
CA LYS A 175 19.59 5.05 14.06
C LYS A 175 19.42 6.48 13.57
N LYS A 176 19.83 7.47 14.36
CA LYS A 176 19.96 8.87 13.91
C LYS A 176 20.90 8.94 12.69
N MET A 177 20.54 9.75 11.68
CA MET A 177 21.41 10.05 10.53
C MET A 177 22.65 10.81 10.97
#